data_AF-A0A9X3WRT0-F1
#
_entry.id   AF-A0A9X3WRT0-F1
#
_cell.length_a   1.000
_cell.length_b   1.000
_cell.length_c   1.000
_cell.angle_alpha   90.00
_cell.angle_beta   90.00
_cell.angle_gamma   90.00
#
_symmetry.space_group_name_H-M   'P 1'
#
loop_
_entity.id
_entity.type
_entity.pdbx_description
1 polymer ?
#
loop_
_entity_poly.entity_id
_entity_poly.type
_entity_poly.pdbx_seq_one_letter_code
_entity_poly.pdbx_strand_id
1 'polypeptide(L)'
;MEVKKIHYLFVGISYIYTLLHLFLSGKYEQEDIVSGFVFFTCAYILYVVFVYLYFKSEPLKKIVVWGLFILFICSVVLFFIAI
;
A
#
# COMPACT_ATOMS: atom_id res chain seq x y z
N MET A 1 9.62 15.75 -14.43
CA MET A 1 8.52 15.54 -13.46
C MET A 1 9.16 15.27 -12.10
N GLU A 2 8.78 15.99 -11.05
CA GLU A 2 9.33 15.73 -9.71
C GLU A 2 8.98 14.30 -9.26
N VAL A 3 9.95 13.57 -8.70
CA VAL A 3 9.83 12.15 -8.30
C VAL A 3 8.58 11.91 -7.43
N LYS A 4 8.29 12.84 -6.52
CA LYS A 4 7.06 12.85 -5.69
C LYS A 4 5.77 12.75 -6.51
N LYS A 5 5.66 13.52 -7.60
CA LYS A 5 4.48 13.52 -8.49
C LYS A 5 4.35 12.19 -9.23
N ILE A 6 5.47 11.57 -9.60
CA ILE A 6 5.47 10.24 -10.24
C ILE A 6 4.87 9.19 -9.29
N HIS A 7 5.30 9.19 -8.02
CA HIS A 7 4.76 8.26 -7.03
C HIS A 7 3.25 8.42 -6.81
N TYR A 8 2.74 9.66 -6.74
CA TYR A 8 1.30 9.87 -6.58
C TYR A 8 0.50 9.50 -7.82
N LEU A 9 1.02 9.78 -9.02
CA LEU A 9 0.38 9.34 -10.26
C LEU A 9 0.34 7.80 -10.31
N PHE A 10 1.47 7.16 -10.04
CA PHE A 10 1.59 5.71 -10.08
C PHE A 10 0.64 5.04 -9.08
N VAL A 11 0.62 5.49 -7.82
CA VAL A 11 -0.24 4.89 -6.79
C VAL A 11 -1.72 5.09 -7.10
N GLY A 12 -2.10 6.24 -7.66
CA GLY A 12 -3.47 6.50 -8.09
C GLY A 12 -3.93 5.54 -9.19
N ILE A 13 -3.12 5.39 -10.25
CA ILE A 13 -3.40 4.48 -11.35
C ILE A 13 -3.43 3.03 -10.86
N SER A 14 -2.43 2.62 -10.08
CA SER A 14 -2.36 1.25 -9.56
C SER A 14 -3.54 0.93 -8.65
N TYR A 15 -4.00 1.88 -7.83
CA TYR A 15 -5.15 1.66 -6.96
C TYR A 15 -6.43 1.44 -7.76
N ILE A 16 -6.70 2.29 -8.75
CA ILE A 16 -7.86 2.11 -9.65
C ILE A 16 -7.78 0.76 -10.36
N TYR A 17 -6.60 0.41 -10.89
CA TYR A 17 -6.38 -0.86 -11.56
C TYR A 17 -6.63 -2.06 -10.63
N THR A 18 -6.10 -2.02 -9.40
CA THR A 18 -6.29 -3.08 -8.40
C THR A 18 -7.76 -3.25 -8.04
N LEU A 19 -8.50 -2.16 -7.84
CA LEU A 19 -9.93 -2.24 -7.57
C LEU A 19 -10.69 -2.83 -8.77
N LEU A 20 -10.43 -2.35 -9.98
CA LEU A 20 -11.03 -2.90 -11.19
C LEU A 20 -10.73 -4.40 -11.34
N HIS A 21 -9.49 -4.82 -11.09
CA HIS A 21 -9.11 -6.22 -11.11
C HIS A 21 -9.89 -7.03 -10.07
N LEU A 22 -10.01 -6.53 -8.83
CA LEU A 22 -10.74 -7.20 -7.76
C LEU A 22 -12.23 -7.39 -8.10
N PHE A 23 -12.88 -6.37 -8.67
CA PHE A 23 -14.30 -6.42 -9.02
C PHE A 23 -14.60 -7.15 -10.33
N LEU A 24 -13.73 -7.04 -11.34
CA LEU A 24 -13.98 -7.56 -12.70
C LEU A 24 -13.40 -8.95 -12.95
N SER A 25 -12.50 -9.44 -12.08
CA SER A 25 -11.91 -10.77 -12.23
C SER A 25 -12.98 -11.88 -12.21
N GLY A 26 -14.10 -11.68 -11.50
CA GLY A 26 -15.16 -12.67 -11.36
C GLY A 26 -14.74 -13.96 -10.64
N LYS A 27 -13.51 -13.98 -10.09
CA LYS A 27 -12.91 -15.13 -9.39
C LYS A 27 -13.02 -15.07 -7.87
N TYR A 28 -13.49 -13.95 -7.33
CA TYR A 28 -13.52 -13.68 -5.90
C TYR A 28 -14.95 -13.73 -5.39
N GLU A 29 -15.15 -14.38 -4.25
CA GLU A 29 -16.44 -14.33 -3.57
C GLU A 29 -16.68 -12.93 -3.00
N GLN A 30 -17.93 -12.61 -2.68
CA GLN A 30 -18.29 -11.28 -2.18
C GLN A 30 -17.51 -10.91 -0.91
N GLU A 31 -17.26 -11.88 -0.03
CA GLU A 31 -16.48 -11.69 1.20
C GLU A 31 -15.02 -11.33 0.91
N ASP A 32 -14.40 -12.00 -0.06
CA ASP A 32 -13.04 -11.73 -0.50
C ASP A 32 -12.91 -10.36 -1.17
N ILE A 33 -13.94 -9.95 -1.93
CA ILE A 33 -13.98 -8.62 -2.56
C ILE A 33 -14.04 -7.54 -1.47
N VAL A 34 -14.86 -7.70 -0.44
CA VAL A 34 -14.96 -6.73 0.66
C VAL A 34 -13.65 -6.68 1.46
N SER A 35 -13.09 -7.84 1.82
CA SER A 35 -11.83 -7.93 2.55
C SER A 35 -10.67 -7.31 1.75
N GLY A 36 -10.57 -7.67 0.46
CA GLY A 36 -9.58 -7.12 -0.46
C GLY A 36 -9.73 -5.62 -0.65
N PHE A 37 -10.95 -5.10 -0.82
CA PHE A 37 -11.21 -3.67 -0.94
C PHE A 37 -10.72 -2.91 0.27
N VAL A 38 -11.05 -3.37 1.48
CA VAL A 38 -10.60 -2.75 2.73
C VAL A 38 -9.08 -2.79 2.84
N PHE A 39 -8.47 -3.94 2.57
CA PHE A 39 -7.02 -4.11 2.63
C PHE A 39 -6.28 -3.17 1.66
N PHE A 40 -6.67 -3.16 0.38
CA PHE A 40 -6.03 -2.32 -0.64
C PHE A 40 -6.26 -0.83 -0.41
N THR A 41 -7.42 -0.44 0.13
CA THR A 41 -7.70 0.96 0.53
C THR A 41 -6.77 1.39 1.66
N CYS A 42 -6.63 0.57 2.71
CA CYS A 42 -5.71 0.85 3.81
C CYS A 42 -4.26 0.96 3.32
N ALA A 43 -3.82 0.03 2.46
CA ALA A 43 -2.48 0.04 1.89
C ALA A 43 -2.23 1.29 1.03
N TYR A 44 -3.22 1.72 0.24
CA TYR A 44 -3.18 2.96 -0.55
C TYR A 44 -2.97 4.19 0.34
N ILE A 45 -3.79 4.34 1.38
CA ILE A 45 -3.70 5.47 2.32
C ILE A 45 -2.33 5.48 3.00
N LEU A 46 -1.88 4.33 3.50
CA LEU A 46 -0.57 4.19 4.15
C LEU A 46 0.57 4.61 3.22
N TYR A 47 0.53 4.16 1.95
CA TYR A 47 1.53 4.51 0.96
C TYR A 47 1.55 6.01 0.66
N VAL A 48 0.37 6.63 0.44
CA VAL A 48 0.27 8.07 0.18
C VAL A 48 0.83 8.88 1.35
N VAL A 49 0.55 8.47 2.59
CA VAL A 49 1.11 9.07 3.80
C VAL A 49 2.64 8.91 3.83
N PHE A 50 3.16 7.72 3.53
CA PHE A 50 4.61 7.48 3.51
C PHE A 50 5.31 8.34 2.46
N VAL A 51 4.78 8.43 1.24
CA VAL A 51 5.31 9.32 0.20
C VAL A 51 5.27 10.78 0.66
N TYR A 52 4.16 11.22 1.26
CA TYR A 52 4.05 12.58 1.79
C TYR A 52 5.11 12.87 2.85
N LEU A 53 5.27 11.99 3.83
CA LEU A 53 6.24 12.15 4.92
C LEU A 53 7.69 12.10 4.41
N TYR A 54 7.99 11.21 3.47
CA TYR A 54 9.33 11.02 2.90
C TYR A 54 9.86 12.30 2.24
N PHE A 55 8.99 13.01 1.51
CA PHE A 55 9.36 14.26 0.82
C PHE A 55 9.15 15.53 1.66
N LYS A 56 8.64 15.43 2.90
CA LYS A 56 8.35 16.59 3.74
C LYS A 56 9.57 17.09 4.52
N SER A 57 10.34 16.20 5.15
CA SER A 57 11.56 16.56 5.88
C SER A 57 12.47 15.35 6.15
N GLU A 58 13.76 15.58 6.41
CA GLU A 58 14.75 14.55 6.73
C GLU A 58 14.42 13.67 7.96
N PRO A 59 13.94 14.18 9.11
CA PRO A 59 13.53 13.30 10.21
C PRO A 59 12.33 12.42 9.84
N LEU A 60 11.38 12.93 9.05
CA LEU A 60 10.22 12.16 8.59
C LEU A 60 10.63 11.08 7.59
N LYS A 61 11.63 11.34 6.74
CA LYS A 61 12.23 10.33 5.87
C LYS A 61 12.73 9.12 6.68
N LYS A 62 13.45 9.36 7.78
CA LYS A 62 13.90 8.27 8.67
C LYS A 62 12.74 7.47 9.25
N ILE A 63 11.67 8.15 9.68
CA ILE A 63 10.46 7.50 10.20
C ILE A 63 9.82 6.60 9.13
N VAL A 64 9.75 7.04 7.87
CA VAL A 64 9.23 6.23 6.77
C VAL A 64 10.08 4.97 6.55
N VAL A 65 11.40 5.10 6.53
CA VAL A 65 12.31 3.95 6.36
C VAL A 65 12.16 2.95 7.52
N TRP A 66 12.11 3.44 8.77
CA TRP A 66 11.85 2.58 9.92
C TRP A 66 10.46 1.94 9.89
N GLY A 67 9.43 2.67 9.47
CA GLY A 67 8.08 2.15 9.29
C GLY A 67 8.04 1.02 8.26
N LEU A 68 8.70 1.20 7.11
CA LEU A 68 8.83 0.15 6.09
C LEU A 68 9.60 -1.07 6.62
N PHE A 69 10.65 -0.85 7.41
CA PHE A 69 11.42 -1.94 8.02
C PHE A 69 10.57 -2.75 9.02
N ILE A 70 9.76 -2.07 9.84
CA ILE A 70 8.82 -2.73 10.76
C ILE A 70 7.78 -3.53 9.98
N LEU A 71 7.18 -2.96 8.94
CA LEU A 71 6.22 -3.66 8.08
C LEU A 71 6.84 -4.91 7.44
N PHE A 72 8.09 -4.81 6.98
CA PHE A 72 8.82 -5.96 6.47
C PHE A 72 8.97 -7.07 7.51
N ILE A 73 9.42 -6.73 8.73
CA ILE A 73 9.54 -7.71 9.82
C ILE A 73 8.17 -8.34 10.14
N CYS A 74 7.12 -7.53 10.25
CA CYS A 74 5.76 -8.02 10.50
C CYS A 74 5.31 -9.00 9.41
N SER A 75 5.55 -8.68 8.13
CA SER A 75 5.22 -9.57 7.01
C SER A 75 6.00 -10.88 7.06
N VAL A 76 7.29 -10.84 7.40
CA VAL A 76 8.12 -12.04 7.55
C VAL A 76 7.63 -12.92 8.70
N VAL A 77 7.33 -12.33 9.86
CA VAL A 77 6.81 -13.06 11.02
C VAL A 77 5.45 -13.68 10.71
N LEU A 78 4.53 -12.93 10.09
CA LEU A 78 3.23 -13.44 9.68
C LEU A 78 3.34 -14.59 8.69
N PHE A 79 4.29 -14.51 7.75
CA PHE A 79 4.55 -15.60 6.79
C PHE A 79 4.92 -16.92 7.49
N PHE A 80 5.80 -16.87 8.50
CA PHE A 80 6.19 -18.07 9.25
C PHE A 80 5.11 -18.61 10.20
N ILE A 81 4.15 -17.77 10.61
CA ILE A 81 3.02 -18.19 11.45
C ILE A 81 1.87 -18.77 10.62
N ALA A 82 1.68 -18.27 9.40
CA ALA A 82 0.56 -18.64 8.52
C ALA A 82 0.81 -19.92 7.70
N ILE A 83 2.04 -20.41 7.64
CA ILE A 83 2.44 -21.70 7.03
C ILE A 83 2.37 -22.79 8.09
#